data_AF-A0A356W8C6-F1
#
_entry.id   AF-A0A356W8C6-F1
#
_cell.length_a   1.000
_cell.length_b   1.000
_cell.length_c   1.000
_cell.angle_alpha   90.00
_cell.angle_beta   90.00
_cell.angle_gamma   90.00
#
_symmetry.space_group_name_H-M   'P 1'
#
loop_
_entity.id
_entity.type
_entity.pdbx_description
1 polymer ?
#
loop_
_entity_poly.entity_id
_entity_poly.type
_entity_poly.pdbx_seq_one_letter_code
_entity_poly.pdbx_strand_id
1 'polypeptide(L)'
;IVSVSAKDKATGKEQVITIQADGGLSEDDIKNMMADAEANAGADKARRELVEAKNQAEALVHQTEKQVEEHGDKVSDEVKAEIKTASDELKEAR
;
A
#
# COMPACT_ATOMS: atom_id res chain seq x y z
N ILE A 1 -24.04 12.51 -1.95
CA ILE A 1 -23.37 13.70 -1.38
C ILE A 1 -22.21 13.19 -0.53
N VAL A 2 -20.98 13.44 -0.94
CA VAL A 2 -19.79 13.07 -0.16
C VAL A 2 -19.26 14.33 0.50
N SER A 3 -19.18 14.33 1.83
CA SER A 3 -18.56 15.41 2.61
C SER A 3 -17.13 14.99 2.95
N VAL A 4 -16.14 15.61 2.32
CA VAL A 4 -14.72 15.43 2.69
C VAL A 4 -14.35 16.58 3.62
N SER A 5 -14.01 16.27 4.87
CA SER A 5 -13.47 17.26 5.82
C SER A 5 -11.95 17.11 5.89
N ALA A 6 -11.25 18.23 5.74
CA ALA A 6 -9.81 18.31 5.95
C ALA A 6 -9.53 19.20 7.16
N LYS A 7 -8.79 18.67 8.15
CA LYS A 7 -8.40 19.37 9.37
C LYS A 7 -6.90 19.59 9.40
N ASP A 8 -6.49 20.85 9.56
CA ASP A 8 -5.10 21.18 9.83
C ASP A 8 -4.76 20.80 11.29
N LYS A 9 -3.80 19.89 11.48
CA LYS A 9 -3.42 19.37 12.80
C LYS A 9 -2.69 20.38 13.70
N ALA A 10 -2.10 21.44 13.15
CA ALA A 10 -1.32 22.42 13.91
C ALA A 10 -2.19 23.59 14.41
N THR A 11 -3.19 24.00 13.62
CA THR A 11 -4.04 25.16 13.93
C THR A 11 -5.46 24.79 14.34
N GLY A 12 -5.85 23.52 14.19
CA GLY A 12 -7.19 23.01 14.56
C GLY A 12 -8.32 23.50 13.66
N LYS A 13 -8.02 24.31 12.64
CA LYS A 13 -9.01 24.85 11.70
C LYS A 13 -9.43 23.75 10.73
N GLU A 14 -10.74 23.56 10.62
CA GLU A 14 -11.36 22.63 9.68
C GLU A 14 -11.89 23.42 8.49
N GLN A 15 -11.54 22.98 7.27
CA GLN A 15 -12.18 23.47 6.05
C GLN A 15 -13.08 22.38 5.50
N VAL A 16 -14.37 22.69 5.43
CA VAL A 16 -15.38 21.81 4.85
C VAL A 16 -15.53 22.20 3.39
N ILE A 17 -14.99 21.38 2.50
CA ILE A 17 -15.18 21.54 1.05
C ILE A 17 -16.35 20.65 0.67
N THR A 18 -17.52 21.26 0.47
CA THR A 18 -18.70 20.56 -0.02
C THR A 18 -18.61 20.46 -1.54
N ILE A 19 -18.31 19.27 -2.05
CA ILE A 19 -18.32 19.00 -3.49
C ILE A 19 -19.77 18.76 -3.90
N GLN A 20 -20.43 19.78 -4.46
CA GLN A 20 -21.72 19.63 -5.14
C GLN A 20 -21.43 19.09 -6.55
N ALA A 21 -21.78 17.83 -6.79
CA ALA A 21 -21.62 17.22 -8.11
C ALA A 21 -22.78 17.68 -9.01
N ASP A 22 -22.61 18.80 -9.73
CA ASP A 22 -23.62 19.34 -10.66
C ASP A 22 -23.70 18.58 -12.01
N GLY A 23 -23.00 17.45 -12.13
CA GLY A 23 -23.03 16.59 -13.31
C GLY A 23 -22.64 15.17 -12.92
N GLY A 24 -23.64 14.39 -12.50
CA GLY A 24 -23.44 12.98 -12.19
C GLY A 24 -23.36 12.11 -13.45
N LEU A 25 -22.77 10.93 -13.30
CA LEU A 25 -22.85 9.82 -14.26
C LEU A 25 -24.32 9.49 -14.52
N SER A 26 -24.70 9.27 -15.78
CA SER A 26 -26.04 8.77 -16.11
C SER A 26 -26.20 7.33 -15.59
N GLU A 27 -27.44 6.84 -15.45
CA GLU A 27 -27.67 5.45 -15.03
C GLU A 27 -27.01 4.43 -15.98
N ASP A 28 -26.88 4.77 -17.27
CA ASP A 28 -26.21 3.94 -18.26
C ASP A 28 -24.69 3.95 -18.08
N ASP A 29 -24.10 5.11 -17.75
CA ASP A 29 -22.68 5.19 -17.41
C ASP A 29 -22.37 4.40 -16.12
N ILE A 30 -23.25 4.46 -15.12
CA ILE A 30 -23.11 3.69 -13.87
C ILE A 30 -23.14 2.19 -14.17
N LYS A 31 -24.07 1.71 -15.02
CA LYS A 31 -24.15 0.29 -15.40
C LYS A 31 -22.93 -0.17 -16.18
N ASN A 32 -22.45 0.63 -17.13
CA ASN A 32 -21.24 0.32 -17.89
C ASN A 32 -20.02 0.25 -16.96
N MET A 33 -19.88 1.20 -16.03
CA MET A 33 -18.81 1.18 -15.03
C MET A 33 -18.91 -0.02 -14.08
N MET A 34 -20.10 -0.47 -13.71
CA MET A 34 -20.27 -1.69 -12.90
C MET A 34 -19.85 -2.94 -13.67
N ALA A 35 -20.23 -3.06 -14.94
CA ALA A 35 -19.84 -4.18 -15.80
C ALA A 35 -18.32 -4.22 -16.04
N ASP A 36 -17.72 -3.07 -16.30
CA ASP A 36 -16.26 -2.94 -16.46
C ASP A 36 -15.52 -3.25 -15.16
N ALA A 37 -16.06 -2.83 -14.01
CA ALA A 37 -15.48 -3.14 -12.71
C ALA A 37 -15.53 -4.65 -12.42
N GLU A 38 -16.62 -5.34 -12.73
CA GLU A 38 -16.71 -6.80 -12.57
C GLU A 38 -15.76 -7.54 -13.52
N ALA A 39 -15.66 -7.11 -14.77
CA ALA A 39 -14.76 -7.71 -15.76
C ALA A 39 -13.29 -7.54 -15.36
N ASN A 40 -12.92 -6.39 -14.78
CA ASN A 40 -11.55 -6.08 -14.37
C ASN A 40 -11.24 -6.47 -12.91
N ALA A 41 -12.23 -6.81 -12.10
CA ALA A 41 -12.06 -7.14 -10.68
C ALA A 41 -11.02 -8.25 -10.45
N GLY A 42 -10.97 -9.25 -11.32
CA GLY A 42 -9.97 -10.32 -11.24
C GLY A 42 -8.55 -9.82 -11.50
N ALA A 43 -8.36 -9.00 -12.54
CA ALA A 43 -7.06 -8.44 -12.90
C ALA A 43 -6.57 -7.40 -11.87
N ASP A 44 -7.47 -6.55 -11.39
CA ASP A 44 -7.18 -5.55 -10.36
C ASP A 44 -6.86 -6.20 -9.02
N LYS A 45 -7.54 -7.30 -8.67
CA LYS A 45 -7.23 -8.09 -7.47
C LYS A 45 -5.83 -8.69 -7.56
N ALA A 46 -5.48 -9.33 -8.67
CA ALA A 46 -4.14 -9.90 -8.87
C ALA A 46 -3.05 -8.81 -8.83
N ARG A 47 -3.30 -7.65 -9.44
CA ARG A 47 -2.36 -6.51 -9.41
C ARG A 47 -2.20 -5.96 -8.00
N ARG A 48 -3.30 -5.85 -7.24
CA ARG A 48 -3.28 -5.39 -5.85
C ARG A 48 -2.54 -6.36 -4.96
N GLU A 49 -2.79 -7.66 -5.08
CA GLU A 49 -2.08 -8.71 -4.33
C GLU A 49 -0.57 -8.67 -4.60
N LEU A 50 -0.16 -8.47 -5.84
CA LEU A 50 1.26 -8.33 -6.20
C LEU A 50 1.91 -7.10 -5.57
N VAL A 51 1.22 -5.95 -5.59
CA VAL A 51 1.71 -4.72 -4.94
C VAL A 51 1.76 -4.87 -3.42
N GLU A 52 0.75 -5.52 -2.84
CA GLU A 52 0.69 -5.76 -1.40
C GLU A 52 1.79 -6.71 -0.94
N ALA A 53 2.05 -7.78 -1.69
CA ALA A 53 3.18 -8.68 -1.46
C ALA A 53 4.52 -7.94 -1.54
N LYS A 54 4.71 -7.05 -2.54
CA LYS A 54 5.93 -6.21 -2.65
C LYS A 54 6.10 -5.29 -1.44
N ASN A 55 5.04 -4.63 -1.00
CA ASN A 55 5.09 -3.74 0.15
C ASN A 55 5.37 -4.52 1.45
N GLN A 56 4.77 -5.70 1.62
CA GLN A 56 5.04 -6.59 2.75
C GLN A 56 6.49 -7.06 2.75
N ALA A 57 7.03 -7.43 1.59
CA ALA A 57 8.42 -7.83 1.42
C ALA A 57 9.39 -6.70 1.79
N GLU A 58 9.15 -5.47 1.32
CA GLU A 58 9.98 -4.31 1.68
C GLU A 58 9.91 -4.00 3.18
N ALA A 59 8.71 -4.03 3.77
CA ALA A 59 8.53 -3.80 5.20
C ALA A 59 9.29 -4.86 6.02
N LEU A 60 9.24 -6.12 5.61
CA LEU A 60 9.92 -7.23 6.27
C LEU A 60 11.45 -7.08 6.17
N VAL A 61 11.98 -6.73 5.00
CA VAL A 61 13.43 -6.52 4.81
C VAL A 61 13.90 -5.37 5.67
N HIS A 62 13.18 -4.24 5.65
CA HIS A 62 13.56 -3.10 6.48
C HIS A 62 13.52 -3.42 7.97
N GLN A 63 12.50 -4.15 8.43
CA GLN A 63 12.43 -4.61 9.81
C GLN A 63 13.59 -5.54 10.17
N THR A 64 13.94 -6.44 9.25
CA THR A 64 15.00 -7.44 9.46
C THR A 64 16.38 -6.77 9.48
N GLU A 65 16.65 -5.83 8.56
CA GLU A 65 17.86 -5.01 8.55
C GLU A 65 18.03 -4.26 9.87
N LYS A 66 16.95 -3.63 10.36
CA LYS A 66 16.95 -2.93 11.64
C LYS A 66 17.23 -3.88 12.82
N GLN A 67 16.65 -5.07 12.82
CA GLN A 67 16.91 -6.09 13.86
C GLN A 67 18.36 -6.57 13.84
N VAL A 68 18.96 -6.74 12.65
CA VAL A 68 20.38 -7.09 12.51
C VAL A 68 21.28 -5.95 12.97
N GLU A 69 20.90 -4.69 12.75
CA GLU A 69 21.64 -3.53 13.26
C GLU A 69 21.57 -3.42 14.78
N GLU A 70 20.38 -3.62 15.37
CA GLU A 70 20.15 -3.47 16.83
C GLU A 70 20.62 -4.68 17.66
N HIS A 71 20.63 -5.88 17.07
CA HIS A 71 20.95 -7.12 17.78
C HIS A 71 22.08 -7.92 17.17
N GLY A 72 22.70 -7.45 16.08
CA GLY A 72 23.77 -8.16 15.38
C GLY A 72 24.91 -8.60 16.30
N ASP A 73 25.30 -7.80 17.28
CA ASP A 73 26.37 -8.16 18.21
C ASP A 73 26.03 -9.38 19.11
N LYS A 74 24.76 -9.79 19.16
CA LYS A 74 24.26 -10.96 19.90
C LYS A 74 23.99 -12.18 19.02
N VAL A 75 24.21 -12.06 17.71
CA VAL A 75 23.93 -13.10 16.71
C VAL A 75 25.23 -13.50 16.01
N SER A 76 25.40 -14.79 15.73
CA SER A 76 26.58 -15.29 15.01
C SER A 76 26.67 -14.70 13.60
N ASP A 77 27.90 -14.51 13.11
CA ASP A 77 28.13 -13.92 11.79
C ASP A 77 27.58 -14.80 10.65
N GLU A 78 27.45 -16.11 10.89
CA GLU A 78 26.85 -17.08 9.98
C GLU A 78 25.34 -16.81 9.78
N VAL A 79 24.60 -16.54 10.87
CA VAL A 79 23.17 -16.20 10.83
C VAL A 79 22.95 -14.80 10.25
N LYS A 80 23.85 -13.84 10.51
CA LYS A 80 23.80 -12.53 9.82
C LYS A 80 23.98 -12.66 8.32
N ALA A 81 24.89 -13.52 7.88
CA ALA A 81 25.12 -13.76 6.46
C ALA A 81 23.89 -14.39 5.80
N GLU A 82 23.26 -15.39 6.41
CA GLU A 82 22.02 -15.99 5.91
C GLU A 82 20.88 -14.97 5.80
N ILE A 83 20.69 -14.14 6.84
CA ILE A 83 19.65 -13.09 6.84
C ILE A 83 19.89 -12.08 5.71
N LYS A 84 21.15 -11.69 5.49
CA LYS A 84 21.52 -10.76 4.44
C LYS A 84 21.28 -11.36 3.05
N THR A 85 21.70 -12.62 2.83
CA THR A 85 21.44 -13.33 1.57
C THR A 85 19.94 -13.46 1.30
N ALA A 86 19.14 -13.85 2.29
CA ALA A 86 17.68 -13.94 2.13
C ALA A 86 17.03 -12.57 1.84
N SER A 87 17.56 -11.49 2.45
CA SER A 87 17.08 -10.13 2.20
C SER A 87 17.44 -9.63 0.80
N ASP A 88 18.63 -9.97 0.32
CA ASP A 88 19.10 -9.63 -1.03
C ASP A 88 18.33 -10.44 -2.09
N GLU A 89 18.07 -11.73 -1.86
CA GLU A 89 17.20 -12.54 -2.73
C GLU A 89 15.77 -11.99 -2.79
N LEU A 90 15.20 -11.54 -1.66
CA LEU A 90 13.87 -10.93 -1.64
C LEU A 90 13.85 -9.57 -2.38
N LYS A 91 14.96 -8.83 -2.37
CA LYS A 91 15.12 -7.59 -3.14
C LYS A 91 15.30 -7.85 -4.64
N GLU A 92 16.01 -8.91 -5.04
CA GLU A 92 16.20 -9.30 -6.44
C GLU A 92 14.94 -9.90 -7.07
N ALA A 93 14.10 -10.58 -6.27
CA ALA A 93 12.82 -11.14 -6.72
C ALA A 93 11.71 -10.07 -6.95
N ARG A 94 12.01 -8.79 -6.70
CA ARG A 94 11.07 -7.68 -6.74
C ARG A 94 10.75 -7.18 -8.17
#